data_AF-A0A674EAJ1-F1
#
_entry.id   AF-A0A674EAJ1-F1
#
_cell.length_a   1.000
_cell.length_b   1.000
_cell.length_c   1.000
_cell.angle_alpha   90.00
_cell.angle_beta   90.00
_cell.angle_gamma   90.00
#
_symmetry.space_group_name_H-M   'P 1'
#
loop_
_entity.id
_entity.type
_entity.pdbx_description
1 polymer ?
#
loop_
_entity_poly.entity_id
_entity_poly.type
_entity_poly.pdbx_seq_one_letter_code
_entity_poly.pdbx_strand_id
1 'polypeptide(L)'
;LCVLGELYIIFTKSNYLLYLCHLFLCHDILLTEFVKVECKEEYHGVYGQQSLLQCNVKAVQNVTISTVTWKNVEVDTLLLEYHQDTFNLIPGFEFAEPSWNKNNMNVSLLLTNTKMADKGVYECMVGTDRGDDKATTSLSVTGESCTVYSSTKYVTIFCNSTGGQQKGLIQWFYQFGTNCTANAELLAKKTDDKPFSLSSKLTVLKATYSGSTNYSCTVHNTNGVQERKASFEIPFVSGQNPKPASLPYSLILILIIVNNSHNKSQPYNERTTCH
;
A
#
# COMPACT_ATOMS: atom_id res chain seq x y z
N LEU A 1 -18.93 28.29 -34.01
CA LEU A 1 -19.75 28.05 -35.21
C LEU A 1 -18.91 28.33 -36.44
N CYS A 2 -18.49 27.30 -37.20
CA CYS A 2 -18.11 27.53 -38.59
C CYS A 2 -19.41 27.52 -39.40
N VAL A 3 -19.80 28.70 -39.90
CA VAL A 3 -20.92 28.80 -40.83
C VAL A 3 -20.41 28.30 -42.18
N LEU A 4 -20.86 27.11 -42.59
CA LEU A 4 -20.70 26.64 -43.96
C LEU A 4 -21.64 27.47 -44.84
N GLY A 5 -21.17 28.62 -45.31
CA GLY A 5 -21.81 29.33 -46.40
C GLY A 5 -21.71 28.48 -47.66
N GLU A 6 -22.83 28.21 -48.32
CA GLU A 6 -22.86 27.46 -49.58
C GLU A 6 -22.01 28.18 -50.63
N LEU A 7 -20.82 27.64 -50.90
CA LEU A 7 -19.96 28.07 -52.00
C LEU A 7 -19.94 26.94 -53.03
N TYR A 8 -20.65 27.12 -54.14
CA TYR A 8 -20.62 26.23 -55.29
C TYR A 8 -19.24 26.39 -55.98
N ILE A 9 -18.26 25.56 -55.63
CA ILE A 9 -16.89 25.65 -56.17
C ILE A 9 -16.75 24.77 -57.41
N ILE A 10 -16.44 25.39 -58.54
CA ILE A 10 -16.10 24.71 -59.81
C ILE A 10 -14.70 24.08 -59.68
N PHE A 11 -14.60 22.77 -59.97
CA PHE A 11 -13.38 21.98 -59.79
C PHE A 11 -12.28 22.33 -60.80
N THR A 12 -11.24 23.01 -60.31
CA THR A 12 -9.91 23.01 -60.94
C THR A 12 -8.92 22.32 -60.00
N LYS A 13 -7.87 21.66 -60.52
CA LYS A 13 -6.86 20.92 -59.72
C LYS A 13 -6.27 21.73 -58.55
N SER A 14 -6.22 23.06 -58.65
CA SER A 14 -5.75 23.97 -57.60
C SER A 14 -6.72 24.08 -56.40
N ASN A 15 -8.02 23.89 -56.61
CA ASN A 15 -9.05 23.97 -55.57
C ASN A 15 -9.14 22.70 -54.71
N TYR A 16 -8.70 21.55 -55.24
CA TYR A 16 -8.70 20.28 -54.51
C TYR A 16 -7.67 20.26 -53.36
N LEU A 17 -6.49 20.85 -53.59
CA LEU A 17 -5.43 20.92 -52.58
C LEU A 17 -5.82 21.85 -51.42
N LEU A 18 -6.50 22.97 -51.72
CA LEU A 18 -7.04 23.89 -50.71
C LEU A 18 -8.18 23.25 -49.93
N TYR A 19 -9.06 22.50 -50.58
CA TYR A 19 -10.13 21.75 -49.93
C TYR A 19 -9.57 20.67 -48.99
N LEU A 20 -8.56 19.92 -49.42
CA LEU A 20 -7.85 18.97 -48.55
C LEU A 20 -7.17 19.69 -47.38
N CYS A 21 -6.50 20.82 -47.62
CA CYS A 21 -5.87 21.61 -46.56
C CYS A 21 -6.90 22.12 -45.54
N HIS A 22 -8.09 22.56 -45.99
CA HIS A 22 -9.21 22.93 -45.11
C HIS A 22 -9.77 21.74 -44.33
N LEU A 23 -9.88 20.56 -44.94
CA LEU A 23 -10.28 19.33 -44.25
C LEU A 23 -9.24 18.91 -43.21
N PHE A 24 -7.94 18.97 -43.54
CA PHE A 24 -6.84 18.66 -42.62
C PHE A 24 -6.78 19.67 -41.46
N LEU A 25 -6.84 20.97 -41.73
CA LEU A 25 -6.90 22.02 -40.69
C LEU A 25 -8.17 21.90 -39.84
N CYS A 26 -9.30 21.46 -40.40
CA CYS A 26 -10.52 21.21 -39.62
C CYS A 26 -10.39 19.94 -38.76
N HIS A 27 -9.64 18.94 -39.22
CA HIS A 27 -9.36 17.71 -38.47
C HIS A 27 -8.43 17.97 -37.28
N ASP A 28 -7.39 18.80 -37.47
CA ASP A 28 -6.48 19.19 -36.39
C ASP A 28 -7.16 20.09 -35.33
N ILE A 29 -8.18 20.87 -35.71
CA ILE A 29 -9.00 21.66 -34.77
C ILE A 29 -10.00 20.78 -33.98
N LEU A 30 -10.31 19.58 -34.45
CA LEU A 30 -11.28 18.66 -33.83
C LEU A 30 -10.68 17.77 -32.72
N LEU A 31 -9.35 17.72 -32.58
CA LEU A 31 -8.65 16.78 -31.68
C LEU A 31 -7.82 17.45 -30.58
N THR A 32 -7.95 18.76 -30.37
CA THR A 32 -7.39 19.37 -29.17
C THR A 32 -8.33 19.10 -27.98
N GLU A 33 -7.90 18.22 -27.07
CA GLU A 33 -8.58 18.06 -25.78
C GLU A 33 -8.62 19.43 -25.07
N PHE A 34 -9.83 20.01 -24.99
CA PHE A 34 -10.02 21.35 -24.39
C PHE A 34 -9.82 21.35 -22.89
N VAL A 35 -9.91 20.17 -22.28
CA VAL A 35 -9.82 19.92 -20.85
C VAL A 35 -8.90 18.73 -20.65
N LYS A 36 -8.00 18.86 -19.68
CA LYS A 36 -7.07 17.82 -19.27
C LYS A 36 -7.04 17.73 -17.75
N VAL A 37 -7.16 16.54 -17.20
CA VAL A 37 -7.06 16.24 -15.78
C VAL A 37 -5.63 15.77 -15.50
N GLU A 38 -4.91 16.51 -14.66
CA GLU A 38 -3.54 16.21 -14.29
C GLU A 38 -3.49 15.79 -12.81
N CYS A 39 -3.38 14.49 -12.57
CA CYS A 39 -3.06 13.94 -11.26
C CYS A 39 -1.57 13.56 -11.20
N LYS A 40 -0.99 13.57 -10.01
CA LYS A 40 0.32 12.93 -9.79
C LYS A 40 0.14 11.41 -9.86
N GLU A 41 1.10 10.70 -10.45
CA GLU A 41 1.00 9.24 -10.69
C GLU A 41 0.95 8.40 -9.41
N GLU A 42 1.73 8.77 -8.39
CA GLU A 42 1.91 7.94 -7.20
C GLU A 42 1.95 8.75 -5.90
N TYR A 43 1.32 8.19 -4.87
CA TYR A 43 1.31 8.67 -3.50
C TYR A 43 1.71 7.59 -2.51
N HIS A 44 2.36 8.04 -1.45
CA HIS A 44 2.65 7.23 -0.27
C HIS A 44 1.87 7.80 0.91
N GLY A 45 0.78 7.10 1.25
CA GLY A 45 -0.01 7.36 2.44
C GLY A 45 0.57 6.66 3.67
N VAL A 46 0.32 7.25 4.83
CA VAL A 46 0.65 6.65 6.13
C VAL A 46 -0.66 6.35 6.84
N TYR A 47 -0.80 5.14 7.36
CA TYR A 47 -2.00 4.76 8.10
C TYR A 47 -2.28 5.75 9.24
N GLY A 48 -3.53 6.16 9.40
CA GLY A 48 -3.96 7.03 10.51
C GLY A 48 -3.72 8.52 10.25
N GLN A 49 -3.03 8.85 9.16
CA GLN A 49 -2.77 10.23 8.75
C GLN A 49 -3.66 10.61 7.57
N GLN A 50 -3.73 11.90 7.29
CA GLN A 50 -4.37 12.39 6.07
C GLN A 50 -3.52 12.02 4.86
N SER A 51 -4.17 11.76 3.72
CA SER A 51 -3.50 11.62 2.43
C SER A 51 -4.19 12.51 1.40
N LEU A 52 -3.39 13.29 0.68
CA LEU A 52 -3.86 14.23 -0.33
C LEU A 52 -3.45 13.72 -1.71
N LEU A 53 -4.43 13.25 -2.47
CA LEU A 53 -4.24 12.87 -3.87
C LEU A 53 -4.48 14.11 -4.73
N GLN A 54 -3.40 14.77 -5.13
CA GLN A 54 -3.50 16.01 -5.89
C GLN A 54 -3.93 15.73 -7.31
N CYS A 55 -4.96 16.43 -7.73
CA CYS A 55 -5.43 16.40 -9.10
C CYS A 55 -6.05 17.74 -9.50
N ASN A 56 -5.67 18.22 -10.68
CA ASN A 56 -6.04 19.55 -11.14
C ASN A 56 -6.51 19.51 -12.59
N VAL A 57 -7.54 20.30 -12.88
CA VAL A 57 -8.06 20.50 -14.23
C VAL A 57 -7.26 21.59 -14.91
N LYS A 58 -6.76 21.32 -16.12
CA LYS A 58 -6.17 22.27 -17.05
C LYS A 58 -7.12 22.44 -18.22
N ALA A 59 -7.37 23.69 -18.60
CA ALA A 59 -8.19 24.00 -19.75
C ALA A 59 -7.60 25.20 -20.50
N VAL A 60 -7.76 25.20 -21.82
CA VAL A 60 -7.28 26.30 -22.69
C VAL A 60 -8.12 27.57 -22.49
N GLN A 61 -9.36 27.42 -22.02
CA GLN A 61 -10.30 28.51 -21.75
C GLN A 61 -11.01 28.24 -20.42
N ASN A 62 -11.72 29.25 -19.91
CA ASN A 62 -12.54 29.08 -18.72
C ASN A 62 -13.62 28.03 -18.98
N VAL A 63 -13.65 27.02 -18.11
CA VAL A 63 -14.63 25.93 -18.09
C VAL A 63 -15.37 25.94 -16.77
N THR A 64 -16.57 25.36 -16.76
CA THR A 64 -17.33 25.10 -15.55
C THR A 64 -17.47 23.59 -15.38
N ILE A 65 -17.10 23.09 -14.21
CA ILE A 65 -17.17 21.67 -13.89
C ILE A 65 -18.64 21.29 -13.65
N SER A 66 -19.13 20.31 -14.41
CA SER A 66 -20.48 19.77 -14.25
C SER A 66 -20.48 18.51 -13.39
N THR A 67 -19.40 17.71 -13.47
CA THR A 67 -19.23 16.48 -12.69
C THR A 67 -17.79 16.27 -12.23
N VAL A 68 -17.63 15.70 -11.04
CA VAL A 68 -16.35 15.13 -10.57
C VAL A 68 -16.65 13.81 -9.89
N THR A 69 -15.91 12.77 -10.25
CA THR A 69 -16.00 11.48 -9.56
C THR A 69 -14.62 10.98 -9.20
N TRP A 70 -14.46 10.56 -7.95
CA TRP A 70 -13.32 9.77 -7.48
C TRP A 70 -13.76 8.35 -7.19
N LYS A 71 -13.07 7.40 -7.81
CA LYS A 71 -13.36 5.97 -7.71
C LYS A 71 -12.11 5.19 -7.38
N ASN A 72 -12.19 4.25 -6.44
CA ASN A 72 -11.18 3.20 -6.32
C ASN A 72 -11.47 2.13 -7.38
N VAL A 73 -10.58 2.00 -8.34
CA VAL A 73 -10.76 1.15 -9.53
C VAL A 73 -10.63 -0.33 -9.20
N GLU A 74 -9.80 -0.68 -8.21
CA GLU A 74 -9.55 -2.08 -7.84
C GLU A 74 -10.75 -2.74 -7.17
N VAL A 75 -11.46 -1.99 -6.32
CA VAL A 75 -12.65 -2.46 -5.58
C VAL A 75 -13.96 -1.86 -6.10
N ASP A 76 -13.92 -1.21 -7.26
CA ASP A 76 -15.08 -0.65 -7.98
C ASP A 76 -15.98 0.26 -7.13
N THR A 77 -15.38 1.02 -6.20
CA THR A 77 -16.14 1.81 -5.20
C THR A 77 -16.05 3.29 -5.52
N LEU A 78 -17.21 3.95 -5.67
CA LEU A 78 -17.34 5.40 -5.81
C LEU A 78 -17.19 6.07 -4.45
N LEU A 79 -16.18 6.92 -4.28
CA LEU A 79 -15.79 7.50 -2.99
C LEU A 79 -16.32 8.92 -2.81
N LEU A 80 -16.30 9.69 -3.89
CA LEU A 80 -16.75 11.07 -3.95
C LEU A 80 -17.34 11.33 -5.31
N GLU A 81 -18.50 11.96 -5.32
CA GLU A 81 -19.22 12.39 -6.52
C GLU A 81 -19.77 13.80 -6.30
N TYR A 82 -19.52 14.65 -7.28
CA TYR A 82 -20.22 15.90 -7.50
C TYR A 82 -20.95 15.79 -8.84
N HIS A 83 -22.23 16.11 -8.87
CA HIS A 83 -23.03 16.18 -10.08
C HIS A 83 -24.07 17.30 -9.97
N GLN A 84 -23.97 18.33 -10.82
CA GLN A 84 -24.95 19.40 -10.93
C GLN A 84 -25.39 19.98 -9.57
N ASP A 85 -24.43 20.48 -8.79
CA ASP A 85 -24.65 21.08 -7.46
C ASP A 85 -25.10 20.11 -6.35
N THR A 86 -25.10 18.80 -6.63
CA THR A 86 -25.32 17.73 -5.64
C THR A 86 -24.01 17.04 -5.29
N PHE A 87 -23.81 16.72 -4.00
CA PHE A 87 -22.65 15.99 -3.50
C PHE A 87 -23.06 14.66 -2.91
N ASN A 88 -22.29 13.61 -3.22
CA ASN A 88 -22.40 12.29 -2.62
C ASN A 88 -20.99 11.84 -2.20
N LEU A 89 -20.78 11.70 -0.89
CA LEU A 89 -19.45 11.50 -0.29
C LEU A 89 -19.49 10.31 0.65
N ILE A 90 -18.54 9.39 0.49
CA ILE A 90 -18.29 8.38 1.51
C ILE A 90 -17.55 9.06 2.68
N PRO A 91 -17.98 8.85 3.94
CA PRO A 91 -17.30 9.39 5.10
C PRO A 91 -15.81 9.08 5.10
N GLY A 92 -14.99 10.13 5.22
CA GLY A 92 -13.53 10.04 5.19
C GLY A 92 -12.89 10.43 3.85
N PHE A 93 -13.69 10.65 2.80
CA PHE A 93 -13.25 11.09 1.48
C PHE A 93 -13.92 12.43 1.13
N GLU A 94 -13.11 13.47 0.94
CA GLU A 94 -13.59 14.84 0.78
C GLU A 94 -12.80 15.55 -0.33
N PHE A 95 -13.34 16.65 -0.85
CA PHE A 95 -12.52 17.58 -1.65
C PHE A 95 -11.44 18.20 -0.76
N ALA A 96 -10.23 18.33 -1.27
CA ALA A 96 -9.13 18.94 -0.52
C ALA A 96 -9.36 20.43 -0.23
N GLU A 97 -10.14 21.11 -1.06
CA GLU A 97 -10.60 22.47 -0.80
C GLU A 97 -11.91 22.44 0.01
N PRO A 98 -11.95 22.96 1.26
CA PRO A 98 -13.15 22.90 2.11
C PRO A 98 -14.37 23.64 1.55
N SER A 99 -14.15 24.62 0.66
CA SER A 99 -15.21 25.38 -0.01
C SER A 99 -15.19 25.16 -1.52
N TRP A 100 -14.84 23.94 -1.93
CA TRP A 100 -14.83 23.55 -3.33
C TRP A 100 -16.19 23.78 -4.00
N ASN A 101 -16.17 24.26 -5.25
CA ASN A 101 -17.36 24.46 -6.08
C ASN A 101 -17.00 24.27 -7.56
N LYS A 102 -17.99 24.28 -8.46
CA LYS A 102 -17.85 24.07 -9.91
C LYS A 102 -16.86 24.98 -10.65
N ASN A 103 -16.46 26.12 -10.07
CA ASN A 103 -15.47 27.01 -10.67
C ASN A 103 -14.03 26.68 -10.19
N ASN A 104 -13.86 25.74 -9.27
CA ASN A 104 -12.58 25.39 -8.70
C ASN A 104 -11.92 24.23 -9.48
N MET A 105 -10.81 24.52 -10.15
CA MET A 105 -10.05 23.56 -10.94
C MET A 105 -9.18 22.61 -10.10
N ASN A 106 -9.08 22.83 -8.79
CA ASN A 106 -8.44 21.88 -7.87
C ASN A 106 -9.45 20.82 -7.45
N VAL A 107 -9.40 19.65 -8.08
CA VAL A 107 -10.29 18.51 -7.82
C VAL A 107 -9.62 17.43 -6.96
N SER A 108 -8.61 17.82 -6.20
CA SER A 108 -7.83 16.91 -5.36
C SER A 108 -8.70 16.22 -4.31
N LEU A 109 -8.42 14.94 -4.06
CA LEU A 109 -9.09 14.13 -3.05
C LEU A 109 -8.31 14.17 -1.73
N LEU A 110 -9.01 14.43 -0.64
CA LEU A 110 -8.50 14.32 0.72
C LEU A 110 -9.08 13.07 1.38
N LEU A 111 -8.21 12.13 1.73
CA LEU A 111 -8.51 11.07 2.68
C LEU A 111 -8.23 11.63 4.08
N THR A 112 -9.25 11.79 4.91
CA THR A 112 -9.10 12.42 6.23
C THR A 112 -8.44 11.49 7.25
N ASN A 113 -8.50 10.17 7.02
CA ASN A 113 -7.87 9.15 7.84
C ASN A 113 -7.56 7.90 7.01
N THR A 114 -6.34 7.81 6.49
CA THR A 114 -5.92 6.73 5.59
C THR A 114 -5.86 5.38 6.28
N LYS A 115 -6.52 4.38 5.70
CA LYS A 115 -6.59 2.99 6.17
C LYS A 115 -5.76 2.08 5.25
N MET A 116 -5.40 0.88 5.74
CA MET A 116 -4.73 -0.13 4.91
C MET A 116 -5.57 -0.55 3.70
N ALA A 117 -6.90 -0.59 3.87
CA ALA A 117 -7.84 -0.93 2.80
C ALA A 117 -7.92 0.16 1.71
N ASP A 118 -7.42 1.36 1.97
CA ASP A 118 -7.41 2.46 1.01
C ASP A 118 -6.24 2.34 0.02
N LYS A 119 -5.36 1.33 0.16
CA LYS A 119 -4.37 1.03 -0.86
C LYS A 119 -5.06 0.67 -2.18
N GLY A 120 -4.60 1.25 -3.28
CA GLY A 120 -5.03 0.84 -4.62
C GLY A 120 -4.84 1.95 -5.66
N VAL A 121 -5.43 1.72 -6.84
CA VAL A 121 -5.50 2.70 -7.93
C VAL A 121 -6.82 3.47 -7.87
N TYR A 122 -6.71 4.79 -7.96
CA TYR A 122 -7.80 5.73 -7.95
C TYR A 122 -7.93 6.38 -9.32
N GLU A 123 -9.16 6.56 -9.79
CA GLU A 123 -9.47 7.30 -11.02
C GLU A 123 -10.27 8.55 -10.65
N CYS A 124 -9.79 9.70 -11.11
CA CYS A 124 -10.49 10.96 -11.08
C CYS A 124 -11.05 11.22 -12.49
N MET A 125 -12.37 11.34 -12.61
CA MET A 125 -13.03 11.73 -13.86
C MET A 125 -13.70 13.08 -13.66
N VAL A 126 -13.52 13.99 -14.62
CA VAL A 126 -14.08 15.34 -14.57
C VAL A 126 -14.84 15.59 -15.87
N GLY A 127 -16.12 15.95 -15.74
CA GLY A 127 -16.93 16.47 -16.83
C GLY A 127 -17.07 17.99 -16.72
N THR A 128 -16.97 18.68 -17.86
CA THR A 128 -17.17 20.13 -17.96
C THR A 128 -18.16 20.48 -19.06
N ASP A 129 -18.47 21.77 -19.20
CA ASP A 129 -19.24 22.31 -20.31
C ASP A 129 -18.52 22.23 -21.68
N ARG A 130 -17.24 21.83 -21.71
CA ARG A 130 -16.41 21.80 -22.94
C ARG A 130 -15.74 20.46 -23.23
N GLY A 131 -16.13 19.42 -22.50
CA GLY A 131 -15.56 18.08 -22.63
C GLY A 131 -15.28 17.47 -21.27
N ASP A 132 -14.79 16.24 -21.30
CA ASP A 132 -14.43 15.45 -20.15
C ASP A 132 -13.01 14.90 -20.30
N ASP A 133 -12.37 14.63 -19.17
CA ASP A 133 -11.12 13.89 -19.13
C ASP A 133 -10.99 13.15 -17.80
N LYS A 134 -10.05 12.21 -17.73
CA LYS A 134 -9.78 11.40 -16.55
C LYS A 134 -8.29 11.14 -16.37
N ALA A 135 -7.89 11.01 -15.12
CA ALA A 135 -6.54 10.60 -14.77
C ALA A 135 -6.55 9.61 -13.60
N THR A 136 -5.54 8.75 -13.59
CA THR A 136 -5.37 7.75 -12.55
C THR A 136 -4.19 8.09 -11.65
N THR A 137 -4.29 7.73 -10.38
CA THR A 137 -3.20 7.84 -9.40
C THR A 137 -3.19 6.60 -8.52
N SER A 138 -2.01 6.16 -8.09
CA SER A 138 -1.87 5.05 -7.15
C SER A 138 -1.62 5.57 -5.73
N LEU A 139 -2.27 4.96 -4.76
CA LEU A 139 -1.99 5.17 -3.34
C LEU A 139 -1.43 3.88 -2.76
N SER A 140 -0.14 3.91 -2.42
CA SER A 140 0.44 2.94 -1.50
C SER A 140 0.18 3.40 -0.07
N VAL A 141 -0.13 2.47 0.83
CA VAL A 141 -0.32 2.78 2.24
C VAL A 141 0.72 2.02 3.04
N THR A 142 1.57 2.78 3.74
CA THR A 142 2.44 2.20 4.75
C THR A 142 1.68 2.20 6.07
N GLY A 143 1.25 1.02 6.47
CA GLY A 143 0.97 0.69 7.87
C GLY A 143 1.99 -0.35 8.28
N GLU A 144 2.56 -0.16 9.47
CA GLU A 144 3.41 -1.11 10.19
C GLU A 144 4.25 -2.09 9.37
N SER A 145 5.55 -1.80 9.24
CA SER A 145 6.48 -2.72 8.59
C SER A 145 7.12 -3.65 9.62
N CYS A 146 7.13 -4.95 9.31
CA CYS A 146 8.02 -5.90 9.94
C CYS A 146 9.34 -5.96 9.16
N THR A 147 10.46 -5.65 9.80
CA THR A 147 11.80 -5.84 9.22
C THR A 147 12.46 -7.04 9.86
N VAL A 148 12.99 -7.96 9.07
CA VAL A 148 13.61 -9.21 9.55
C VAL A 148 15.13 -9.18 9.32
N TYR A 149 15.88 -9.51 10.37
CA TYR A 149 17.31 -9.78 10.29
C TYR A 149 17.58 -11.23 10.71
N SER A 150 18.11 -12.04 9.80
CA SER A 150 18.49 -13.43 10.09
C SER A 150 20.00 -13.54 10.31
N SER A 151 20.38 -14.22 11.39
CA SER A 151 21.72 -14.76 11.59
C SER A 151 21.74 -16.27 11.34
N THR A 152 22.87 -16.93 11.64
CA THR A 152 23.04 -18.39 11.50
C THR A 152 22.23 -19.20 12.51
N LYS A 153 21.99 -18.67 13.72
CA LYS A 153 21.27 -19.36 14.80
C LYS A 153 19.94 -18.72 15.18
N TYR A 154 19.84 -17.40 15.03
CA TYR A 154 18.71 -16.61 15.49
C TYR A 154 18.09 -15.81 14.35
N VAL A 155 16.80 -15.57 14.45
CA VAL A 155 16.06 -14.61 13.63
C VAL A 155 15.57 -13.50 14.54
N THR A 156 15.88 -12.26 14.18
CA THR A 156 15.42 -11.07 14.88
C THR A 156 14.40 -10.37 14.01
N ILE A 157 13.20 -10.14 14.56
CA ILE A 157 12.12 -9.46 13.87
C ILE A 157 11.84 -8.14 14.59
N PHE A 158 11.80 -7.07 13.81
CA PHE A 158 11.37 -5.76 14.27
C PHE A 158 9.98 -5.49 13.73
N CYS A 159 9.04 -5.15 14.60
CA CYS A 159 7.74 -4.62 14.22
C CYS A 159 7.74 -3.13 14.51
N ASN A 160 7.66 -2.32 13.46
CA ASN A 160 7.72 -0.87 13.56
C ASN A 160 6.34 -0.29 13.26
N SER A 161 5.80 0.48 14.20
CA SER A 161 4.57 1.24 14.03
C SER A 161 4.87 2.74 14.09
N THR A 162 4.36 3.48 13.12
CA THR A 162 4.44 4.94 13.05
C THR A 162 3.03 5.54 13.00
N GLY A 163 2.91 6.82 13.34
CA GLY A 163 1.65 7.55 13.21
C GLY A 163 0.62 7.25 14.30
N GLY A 164 1.02 6.67 15.44
CA GLY A 164 0.12 6.48 16.58
C GLY A 164 -0.18 7.83 17.25
N GLN A 165 -1.45 8.16 17.48
CA GLN A 165 -1.83 9.36 18.23
C GLN A 165 -1.57 9.22 19.75
N GLN A 166 -1.47 7.99 20.26
CA GLN A 166 -1.20 7.69 21.66
C GLN A 166 -0.12 6.60 21.78
N LYS A 167 0.41 6.40 23.00
CA LYS A 167 1.33 5.31 23.32
C LYS A 167 0.56 3.98 23.27
N GLY A 168 0.41 3.41 22.08
CA GLY A 168 -0.10 2.06 21.90
C GLY A 168 0.85 0.98 22.45
N LEU A 169 0.43 -0.27 22.36
CA LEU A 169 1.22 -1.45 22.71
C LEU A 169 1.40 -2.33 21.47
N ILE A 170 2.60 -2.89 21.29
CA ILE A 170 2.84 -3.97 20.33
C ILE A 170 2.78 -5.29 21.08
N GLN A 171 1.93 -6.21 20.62
CA GLN A 171 1.90 -7.60 21.08
C GLN A 171 2.43 -8.53 20.00
N TRP A 172 3.08 -9.60 20.40
CA TRP A 172 3.60 -10.63 19.48
C TRP A 172 2.85 -11.93 19.66
N PHE A 173 2.63 -12.62 18.55
CA PHE A 173 1.99 -13.92 18.51
C PHE A 173 2.80 -14.87 17.64
N TYR A 174 3.13 -16.02 18.19
CA TYR A 174 3.56 -17.21 17.48
C TYR A 174 2.33 -18.00 16.98
N GLN A 175 2.56 -18.95 16.08
CA GLN A 175 1.59 -19.89 15.50
C GLN A 175 0.31 -20.09 16.33
N PHE A 176 -0.82 -20.04 15.64
CA PHE A 176 -2.15 -20.24 16.21
C PHE A 176 -2.51 -19.28 17.37
N GLY A 177 -1.82 -18.14 17.50
CA GLY A 177 -2.15 -17.09 18.47
C GLY A 177 -1.46 -17.24 19.82
N THR A 178 -0.37 -18.01 19.91
CA THR A 178 0.42 -18.13 21.14
C THR A 178 1.11 -16.81 21.46
N ASN A 179 0.82 -16.18 22.59
CA ASN A 179 1.37 -14.86 22.94
C ASN A 179 2.87 -14.94 23.28
N CYS A 180 3.69 -14.16 22.57
CA CYS A 180 5.15 -14.06 22.71
C CYS A 180 5.62 -12.68 23.14
N THR A 181 4.70 -11.80 23.56
CA THR A 181 4.99 -10.39 23.88
C THR A 181 6.01 -10.28 25.02
N ALA A 182 5.98 -11.18 25.99
CA ALA A 182 6.93 -11.20 27.12
C ALA A 182 8.38 -11.45 26.68
N ASN A 183 8.58 -12.04 25.50
CA ASN A 183 9.90 -12.35 24.94
C ASN A 183 10.41 -11.23 24.02
N ALA A 184 9.64 -10.15 23.87
CA ALA A 184 9.96 -9.03 23.02
C ALA A 184 10.39 -7.81 23.84
N GLU A 185 11.31 -7.03 23.27
CA GLU A 185 11.65 -5.71 23.78
C GLU A 185 10.77 -4.67 23.08
N LEU A 186 10.20 -3.72 23.84
CA LEU A 186 9.44 -2.59 23.29
C LEU A 186 10.24 -1.29 23.46
N LEU A 187 10.58 -0.66 22.34
CA LEU A 187 11.16 0.66 22.27
C LEU A 187 10.09 1.64 21.78
N ALA A 188 9.55 2.44 22.71
CA ALA A 188 8.67 3.55 22.38
C ALA A 188 9.50 4.83 22.27
N LYS A 189 9.52 5.46 21.10
CA LYS A 189 10.15 6.78 20.90
C LYS A 189 9.05 7.82 20.70
N LYS A 190 9.00 8.79 21.62
CA LYS A 190 8.27 10.04 21.45
C LYS A 190 9.31 11.11 21.14
N THR A 191 9.23 11.71 19.96
CA THR A 191 9.99 12.92 19.65
C THR A 191 9.03 14.07 19.82
N ASP A 192 9.40 15.11 20.57
CA ASP A 192 8.56 16.29 20.73
C ASP A 192 8.20 16.85 19.33
N ASP A 193 6.91 17.15 19.15
CA ASP A 193 6.23 17.55 17.91
C ASP A 193 6.00 16.49 16.80
N LYS A 194 6.17 15.19 17.08
CA LYS A 194 5.75 14.10 16.15
C LYS A 194 4.82 13.05 16.79
N PRO A 195 3.95 12.39 15.99
CA PRO A 195 3.16 11.24 16.43
C PRO A 195 4.03 10.14 17.05
N PHE A 196 3.47 9.32 17.93
CA PHE A 196 4.21 8.22 18.58
C PHE A 196 4.77 7.24 17.53
N SER A 197 6.04 6.86 17.71
CA SER A 197 6.65 5.74 17.01
C SER A 197 6.94 4.62 18.00
N LEU A 198 6.43 3.43 17.70
CA LEU A 198 6.69 2.21 18.44
C LEU A 198 7.57 1.30 17.59
N SER A 199 8.60 0.73 18.19
CA SER A 199 9.39 -0.33 17.59
C SER A 199 9.50 -1.44 18.62
N SER A 200 9.10 -2.66 18.26
CA SER A 200 9.31 -3.82 19.11
C SER A 200 10.24 -4.80 18.42
N LYS A 201 11.11 -5.45 19.19
CA LYS A 201 12.12 -6.40 18.74
C LYS A 201 11.85 -7.75 19.38
N LEU A 202 11.61 -8.77 18.56
CA LEU A 202 11.48 -10.17 18.97
C LEU A 202 12.65 -10.97 18.41
N THR A 203 13.33 -11.76 19.25
CA THR A 203 14.42 -12.66 18.80
C THR A 203 14.03 -14.09 19.08
N VAL A 204 14.07 -14.94 18.05
CA VAL A 204 13.66 -16.35 18.09
C VAL A 204 14.75 -17.24 17.51
N LEU A 205 14.67 -18.55 17.80
CA LEU A 205 15.60 -19.50 17.21
C LEU A 205 15.22 -19.75 15.75
N LYS A 206 16.22 -19.99 14.91
CA LYS A 206 15.95 -20.36 13.53
C LYS A 206 15.31 -21.75 13.51
N ALA A 207 14.15 -21.89 12.86
CA ALA A 207 13.44 -23.15 12.77
C ALA A 207 14.34 -24.24 12.17
N THR A 208 14.56 -25.31 12.93
CA THR A 208 15.37 -26.49 12.55
C THR A 208 14.53 -27.66 12.07
N TYR A 209 13.21 -27.59 12.21
CA TYR A 209 12.25 -28.62 11.78
C TYR A 209 11.54 -28.21 10.48
N SER A 210 11.09 -29.19 9.70
CA SER A 210 10.46 -28.98 8.39
C SER A 210 9.14 -28.21 8.51
N GLY A 211 9.13 -26.94 8.08
CA GLY A 211 7.96 -26.08 8.03
C GLY A 211 8.32 -24.58 8.10
N SER A 212 7.52 -23.69 7.51
CA SER A 212 7.60 -22.25 7.78
C SER A 212 7.00 -21.95 9.16
N THR A 213 7.64 -21.10 9.96
CA THR A 213 7.09 -20.64 11.23
C THR A 213 6.48 -19.26 11.08
N ASN A 214 5.19 -19.16 11.42
CA ASN A 214 4.43 -17.94 11.28
C ASN A 214 4.35 -17.21 12.60
N TYR A 215 4.57 -15.92 12.48
CA TYR A 215 4.51 -15.00 13.59
C TYR A 215 3.78 -13.74 13.15
N SER A 216 3.22 -13.02 14.11
CA SER A 216 2.58 -11.75 13.86
C SER A 216 2.80 -10.79 15.01
N CYS A 217 2.78 -9.50 14.70
CA CYS A 217 2.64 -8.47 15.70
C CYS A 217 1.30 -7.75 15.51
N THR A 218 0.69 -7.34 16.61
CA THR A 218 -0.51 -6.49 16.60
C THR A 218 -0.22 -5.20 17.35
N VAL A 219 -0.85 -4.12 16.90
CA VAL A 219 -0.81 -2.83 17.58
C VAL A 219 -2.16 -2.53 18.17
N HIS A 220 -2.14 -2.24 19.46
CA HIS A 220 -3.33 -1.93 20.25
C HIS A 220 -3.27 -0.47 20.71
N ASN A 221 -4.45 0.18 20.76
CA ASN A 221 -4.57 1.49 21.40
C ASN A 221 -4.61 1.39 22.92
N THR A 222 -4.72 2.54 23.58
CA THR A 222 -4.82 2.68 25.04
C THR A 222 -6.03 1.99 25.64
N ASN A 223 -7.08 1.75 24.86
CA ASN A 223 -8.27 0.99 25.26
C ASN A 223 -8.11 -0.52 25.02
N GLY A 224 -6.95 -0.98 24.57
CA GLY A 224 -6.65 -2.38 24.29
C GLY A 224 -7.28 -2.92 23.00
N VAL A 225 -7.97 -2.07 22.22
CA VAL A 225 -8.54 -2.47 20.93
C VAL A 225 -7.42 -2.67 19.93
N GLN A 226 -7.44 -3.81 19.25
CA GLN A 226 -6.52 -4.09 18.16
C GLN A 226 -6.80 -3.13 17.01
N GLU A 227 -5.86 -2.25 16.70
CA GLU A 227 -5.98 -1.32 15.59
C GLU A 227 -5.40 -1.94 14.31
N ARG A 228 -4.29 -2.68 14.43
CA ARG A 228 -3.47 -3.10 13.29
C ARG A 228 -2.78 -4.45 13.57
N LYS A 229 -2.37 -5.15 12.50
CA LYS A 229 -1.67 -6.43 12.55
C LYS A 229 -0.72 -6.59 11.35
N ALA A 230 0.50 -7.05 11.60
CA ALA A 230 1.43 -7.51 10.57
C ALA A 230 1.81 -8.96 10.82
N SER A 231 1.98 -9.75 9.76
CA SER A 231 2.36 -11.17 9.84
C SER A 231 3.60 -11.42 9.00
N PHE A 232 4.40 -12.39 9.42
CA PHE A 232 5.65 -12.76 8.76
C PHE A 232 5.90 -14.26 8.91
N GLU A 233 6.49 -14.84 7.86
CA GLU A 233 6.88 -16.24 7.83
C GLU A 233 8.40 -16.33 7.83
N ILE A 234 8.95 -17.15 8.72
CA ILE A 234 10.39 -17.46 8.71
C ILE A 234 10.57 -18.70 7.83
N PRO A 235 11.23 -18.57 6.66
CA PRO A 235 11.45 -19.70 5.77
C PRO A 235 12.46 -20.68 6.35
N PHE A 236 12.23 -21.97 6.09
CA PHE A 236 13.19 -23.02 6.40
C PHE A 236 14.48 -22.83 5.57
N VAL A 237 15.64 -22.95 6.22
CA VAL A 237 16.93 -23.05 5.51
C VAL A 237 17.44 -24.47 5.69
N SER A 238 17.39 -25.26 4.62
CA SER A 238 18.05 -26.57 4.60
C SER A 238 19.53 -26.36 4.83
N GLY A 239 20.07 -26.91 5.93
CA GLY A 239 21.51 -26.97 6.11
C GLY A 239 22.12 -27.65 4.89
N GLN A 240 23.11 -27.01 4.26
CA GLN A 240 23.98 -27.71 3.34
C GLN A 240 24.56 -28.90 4.11
N ASN A 241 24.25 -30.12 3.69
CA ASN A 241 24.87 -31.32 4.22
C ASN A 241 26.39 -31.10 4.21
N PRO A 242 27.10 -31.12 5.35
CA PRO A 242 28.54 -31.24 5.29
C PRO A 242 28.82 -32.53 4.49
N LYS A 243 29.56 -32.41 3.38
CA LYS A 243 30.04 -33.57 2.63
C LYS A 243 30.66 -34.52 3.66
N PRO A 244 30.22 -35.79 3.75
CA PRO A 244 30.84 -36.73 4.66
C PRO A 244 32.33 -36.78 4.30
N ALA A 245 33.18 -36.44 5.26
CA ALA A 245 34.61 -36.68 5.14
C ALA A 245 34.77 -38.18 4.90
N SER A 246 35.29 -38.55 3.73
CA SER A 246 35.62 -39.93 3.40
C SER A 246 36.71 -40.41 4.35
N LEU A 247 36.33 -41.15 5.39
CA LEU A 247 37.29 -41.91 6.19
C LEU A 247 37.75 -43.12 5.37
N PRO A 248 39.06 -43.38 5.26
CA PRO A 248 39.57 -44.55 4.55
C PRO A 248 39.10 -45.84 5.24
N TYR A 249 38.71 -46.81 4.43
CA TYR A 249 38.04 -48.08 4.76
C TYR A 249 38.87 -49.09 5.59
N SER A 250 39.82 -48.65 6.41
CA SER A 250 40.86 -49.55 6.95
C SER A 250 40.85 -49.77 8.47
N LEU A 251 39.86 -49.29 9.23
CA LEU A 251 39.79 -49.54 10.68
C LEU A 251 38.34 -49.65 11.19
N ILE A 252 37.60 -50.67 10.76
CA ILE A 252 36.43 -51.15 11.50
C ILE A 252 36.49 -52.67 11.57
N LEU A 253 37.17 -53.19 12.60
CA LEU A 253 36.90 -54.53 13.11
C LEU A 253 36.89 -54.50 14.65
N ILE A 254 35.68 -54.75 15.16
CA ILE A 254 35.35 -55.43 16.41
C ILE A 254 35.59 -54.65 17.72
N LEU A 255 34.50 -54.27 18.38
CA LEU A 255 34.04 -54.89 19.64
C LEU A 255 32.64 -54.37 19.99
N ILE A 256 31.67 -55.29 19.99
CA ILE A 256 30.32 -55.11 20.53
C ILE A 256 30.33 -55.64 21.98
N ILE A 257 29.48 -55.04 22.83
CA ILE A 257 28.98 -55.48 24.15
C ILE A 257 30.02 -55.27 25.27
N VAL A 258 29.80 -54.42 26.30
CA VAL A 258 28.89 -54.57 27.45
C VAL A 258 28.94 -53.22 28.23
N ASN A 259 27.81 -52.59 28.57
CA ASN A 259 27.29 -52.60 29.95
C ASN A 259 26.05 -51.71 30.17
N ASN A 260 25.10 -52.30 30.89
CA ASN A 260 23.95 -51.69 31.54
C ASN A 260 24.42 -50.77 32.68
N SER A 261 23.80 -49.60 32.86
CA SER A 261 23.59 -48.95 34.18
C SER A 261 22.93 -47.57 34.05
N HIS A 262 21.68 -47.48 34.52
CA HIS A 262 21.08 -46.36 35.25
C HIS A 262 21.40 -44.90 34.83
N ASN A 263 20.40 -44.14 34.36
CA ASN A 263 19.89 -43.04 35.19
C ASN A 263 18.52 -42.46 34.75
N LYS A 264 17.62 -42.51 35.73
CA LYS A 264 16.41 -41.71 36.03
C LYS A 264 15.98 -40.63 35.01
N SER A 265 14.75 -40.79 34.53
CA SER A 265 13.91 -39.69 34.05
C SER A 265 13.47 -38.81 35.23
N GLN A 266 13.76 -37.51 35.15
CA GLN A 266 13.09 -36.46 35.92
C GLN A 266 12.46 -35.46 34.93
N PRO A 267 11.33 -34.84 35.30
CA PRO A 267 10.45 -34.16 34.36
C PRO A 267 11.07 -32.85 33.88
N TYR A 268 11.10 -32.67 32.56
CA TYR A 268 11.40 -31.37 31.95
C TYR A 268 10.25 -30.43 32.27
N ASN A 269 10.57 -29.38 33.00
CA ASN A 269 9.67 -28.35 33.45
C ASN A 269 9.31 -27.49 32.22
N GLU A 270 8.08 -27.60 31.70
CA GLU A 270 7.57 -26.76 30.62
C GLU A 270 7.54 -25.30 31.08
N ARG A 271 8.58 -24.56 30.68
CA ARG A 271 8.54 -23.11 30.63
C ARG A 271 8.27 -22.77 29.17
N THR A 272 7.06 -22.28 28.89
CA THR A 272 6.53 -21.96 27.56
C THR A 272 7.41 -20.90 26.88
N THR A 273 8.46 -21.34 26.18
CA THR A 273 9.37 -20.46 25.42
C THR A 273 8.94 -20.40 23.97
N CYS A 274 8.77 -19.20 23.43
CA CYS A 274 8.58 -19.01 21.99
C CYS A 274 9.81 -19.55 21.24
N HIS A 275 9.56 -20.42 20.25
CA HIS A 275 10.57 -21.22 19.56
C HIS A 275 11.02 -20.61 18.24
#